data_AF-A0A947BS13-F1
#
_entry.id   AF-A0A947BS13-F1
#
_cell.length_a   1.000
_cell.length_b   1.000
_cell.length_c   1.000
_cell.angle_alpha   90.00
_cell.angle_beta   90.00
_cell.angle_gamma   90.00
#
_symmetry.space_group_name_H-M   'P 1'
#
loop_
_entity.id
_entity.type
_entity.pdbx_description
1 polymer ?
#
loop_
_entity_poly.entity_id
_entity_poly.type
_entity_poly.pdbx_seq_one_letter_code
_entity_poly.pdbx_strand_id
1 'polypeptide(L)'
;MSKKNILKKLEALRSIPEVDSGFSEKRSCLSWAAKVAPLLSFNRQYSTQFSVSLSMLQSGFSPENHMHELITTLEMGIEQLKHELESEAPIEPIKLSSPLGDYVHQDRIKELTTISSSDFDLTKLIKFCNELNDSRANDNVFSIIMLCRAIIDHVPPVFGVNNFNEVANNYSGTSSFKKSMGHLNISSRNIADQHLHTHIRNSETLPTLTQVDFSNDLDVLLSEIVRLLNE
;
A
#
# COMPACT_ATOMS: atom_id res chain seq x y z
N MET A 1 21.75 -1.78 -23.74
CA MET A 1 21.31 -2.98 -22.97
C MET A 1 20.21 -2.51 -22.03
N SER A 2 19.11 -3.25 -21.83
CA SER A 2 18.05 -2.81 -20.90
C SER A 2 18.53 -2.85 -19.45
N LYS A 3 18.02 -1.97 -18.57
CA LYS A 3 18.37 -1.92 -17.13
C LYS A 3 18.21 -3.28 -16.45
N LYS A 4 17.11 -4.00 -16.73
CA LYS A 4 16.85 -5.37 -16.26
C LYS A 4 17.93 -6.38 -16.67
N ASN A 5 18.43 -6.28 -17.90
CA ASN A 5 19.51 -7.15 -18.38
C ASN A 5 20.87 -6.79 -17.76
N ILE A 6 21.11 -5.51 -17.45
CA ILE A 6 22.30 -5.06 -16.74
C ILE A 6 22.28 -5.57 -15.31
N LEU A 7 21.18 -5.37 -14.58
CA LEU A 7 20.98 -5.85 -13.20
C LEU A 7 21.26 -7.35 -13.08
N LYS A 8 20.60 -8.17 -13.91
CA LYS A 8 20.80 -9.63 -13.90
C LYS A 8 22.27 -10.05 -14.09
N LYS A 9 23.02 -9.32 -14.92
CA LYS A 9 24.44 -9.60 -15.16
C LYS A 9 25.32 -9.16 -13.99
N LEU A 10 25.04 -8.02 -13.38
CA LEU A 10 25.76 -7.55 -12.20
C LEU A 10 25.54 -8.49 -11.00
N GLU A 11 24.30 -8.93 -10.76
CA GLU A 11 23.97 -9.90 -9.71
C GLU A 11 24.68 -11.25 -9.92
N ALA A 12 24.72 -11.73 -11.17
CA ALA A 12 25.45 -12.94 -11.51
C ALA A 12 26.96 -12.80 -11.26
N LEU A 13 27.54 -11.63 -11.53
CA LEU A 13 28.96 -11.35 -11.25
C LEU A 13 29.24 -11.15 -9.75
N ARG A 14 28.29 -10.61 -8.98
CA ARG A 14 28.38 -10.45 -7.52
C ARG A 14 28.30 -11.78 -6.77
N SER A 15 27.51 -12.73 -7.29
CA SER A 15 27.25 -14.04 -6.66
C SER A 15 28.36 -15.08 -6.90
N ILE A 16 29.47 -14.69 -7.53
CA ILE A 16 30.63 -15.56 -7.74
C ILE A 16 31.31 -15.78 -6.38
N PRO A 17 31.53 -17.03 -5.92
CA PRO A 17 32.06 -17.31 -4.58
C PRO A 17 33.35 -16.57 -4.25
N GLU A 18 34.24 -16.44 -5.23
CA GLU A 18 35.54 -15.75 -5.11
C GLU A 18 35.42 -14.25 -4.81
N VAL A 19 34.24 -13.65 -5.00
CA VAL A 19 33.98 -12.25 -4.62
C VAL A 19 33.94 -12.11 -3.11
N ASP A 20 33.38 -13.09 -2.39
CA ASP A 20 33.29 -13.08 -0.92
C ASP A 20 34.51 -13.76 -0.28
N SER A 21 35.00 -14.86 -0.85
CA SER A 21 36.14 -15.62 -0.31
C SER A 21 37.51 -15.08 -0.72
N GLY A 22 37.54 -14.11 -1.64
CA GLY A 22 38.74 -13.62 -2.29
C GLY A 22 39.17 -14.46 -3.50
N PHE A 23 39.80 -13.81 -4.47
CA PHE A 23 40.33 -14.45 -5.67
C PHE A 23 41.71 -15.05 -5.41
N SER A 24 41.91 -16.32 -5.78
CA SER A 24 43.20 -17.03 -5.68
C SER A 24 44.27 -16.49 -6.62
N GLU A 25 43.87 -15.92 -7.77
CA GLU A 25 44.78 -15.35 -8.76
C GLU A 25 44.41 -13.90 -9.11
N LYS A 26 45.41 -13.01 -9.16
CA LYS A 26 45.24 -11.62 -9.63
C LYS A 26 44.60 -11.56 -11.02
N ARG A 27 44.92 -12.50 -11.91
CA ARG A 27 44.35 -12.58 -13.26
C ARG A 27 42.84 -12.83 -13.23
N SER A 28 42.37 -13.72 -12.37
CA SER A 28 40.95 -14.05 -12.21
C SER A 28 40.15 -12.85 -11.71
N CYS A 29 40.70 -12.13 -10.73
CA CYS A 29 40.15 -10.88 -10.24
C CYS A 29 40.05 -9.80 -11.33
N LEU A 30 41.14 -9.57 -12.08
CA LEU A 30 41.12 -8.58 -13.18
C LEU A 30 40.15 -8.97 -14.30
N SER A 31 40.00 -10.27 -14.57
CA SER A 31 39.02 -10.77 -15.54
C SER A 31 37.58 -10.52 -15.08
N TRP A 32 37.30 -10.71 -13.79
CA TRP A 32 36.02 -10.37 -13.20
C TRP A 32 35.73 -8.86 -13.30
N ALA A 33 36.69 -8.03 -12.89
CA ALA A 33 36.53 -6.57 -12.92
C ALA A 33 36.31 -6.04 -14.35
N ALA A 34 36.97 -6.62 -15.35
CA ALA A 34 36.77 -6.28 -16.76
C ALA A 34 35.35 -6.60 -17.27
N LYS A 35 34.65 -7.58 -16.66
CA LYS A 35 33.24 -7.89 -16.98
C LYS A 35 32.28 -6.94 -16.27
N VAL A 36 32.61 -6.48 -15.06
CA VAL A 36 31.79 -5.56 -14.27
C VAL A 36 31.86 -4.13 -14.80
N ALA A 37 33.06 -3.62 -15.11
CA ALA A 37 33.29 -2.23 -15.50
C ALA A 37 32.33 -1.69 -16.60
N PRO A 38 32.12 -2.37 -17.75
CA PRO A 38 31.21 -1.85 -18.78
C PRO A 38 29.74 -1.88 -18.36
N LEU A 39 29.36 -2.70 -17.38
CA LEU A 39 27.98 -2.78 -16.89
C LEU A 39 27.63 -1.64 -15.93
N LEU A 40 28.63 -0.96 -15.34
CA LEU A 40 28.43 0.22 -14.48
C LEU A 40 28.34 1.53 -15.27
N SER A 41 28.47 1.51 -16.60
CA SER A 41 28.46 2.72 -17.44
C SER A 41 27.12 3.47 -17.44
N PHE A 42 26.05 2.87 -16.90
CA PHE A 42 24.75 3.53 -16.72
C PHE A 42 24.83 4.68 -15.69
N ASN A 43 25.78 4.62 -14.75
CA ASN A 43 26.04 5.67 -13.78
C ASN A 43 27.52 6.11 -13.88
N ARG A 44 27.73 7.36 -14.33
CA ARG A 44 29.07 7.93 -14.52
C ARG A 44 29.92 7.93 -13.24
N GLN A 45 29.31 8.15 -12.09
CA GLN A 45 30.01 8.15 -10.80
C GLN A 45 30.54 6.75 -10.49
N TYR A 46 29.70 5.72 -10.57
CA TYR A 46 30.12 4.33 -10.31
C TYR A 46 31.16 3.86 -11.30
N SER A 47 30.97 4.16 -12.60
CA SER A 47 31.96 3.85 -13.62
C SER A 47 33.32 4.47 -13.33
N THR A 48 33.34 5.71 -12.80
CA THR A 48 34.58 6.42 -12.47
C THR A 48 35.24 5.82 -11.22
N GLN A 49 34.48 5.63 -10.13
CA GLN A 49 34.98 5.03 -8.88
C GLN A 49 35.54 3.63 -9.12
N PHE A 50 34.80 2.80 -9.85
CA PHE A 50 35.23 1.44 -10.19
C PHE A 50 36.53 1.43 -11.01
N SER A 51 36.66 2.34 -11.98
CA SER A 51 37.86 2.43 -12.82
C SER A 51 39.10 2.87 -12.03
N VAL A 52 38.93 3.78 -11.07
CA VAL A 52 40.02 4.22 -10.18
C VAL A 52 40.49 3.05 -9.31
N SER A 53 39.58 2.37 -8.62
CA SER A 53 39.93 1.22 -7.77
C SER A 53 40.56 0.08 -8.56
N LEU A 54 40.09 -0.18 -9.79
CA LEU A 54 40.69 -1.17 -10.68
C LEU A 54 42.13 -0.79 -11.08
N SER A 55 42.39 0.48 -11.38
CA SER A 55 43.73 0.96 -11.74
C SER A 55 44.72 0.85 -10.59
N MET A 56 44.27 1.12 -9.36
CA MET A 56 45.07 0.96 -8.15
C MET A 56 45.38 -0.51 -7.87
N LEU A 57 44.40 -1.40 -8.06
CA LEU A 57 44.56 -2.84 -7.93
C LEU A 57 45.54 -3.41 -8.97
N GLN A 58 45.47 -2.94 -10.22
CA GLN A 58 46.43 -3.30 -11.27
C GLN A 58 47.86 -2.89 -10.89
N SER A 59 48.00 -1.68 -10.33
CA SER A 59 49.28 -1.11 -9.87
C SER A 59 49.82 -1.78 -8.59
N GLY A 60 49.00 -2.59 -7.89
CA GLY A 60 49.41 -3.35 -6.71
C GLY A 60 49.36 -2.58 -5.39
N PHE A 61 48.74 -1.40 -5.35
CA PHE A 61 48.57 -0.62 -4.13
C PHE A 61 47.38 -1.14 -3.32
N SER A 62 47.61 -1.46 -2.03
CA SER A 62 46.59 -1.90 -1.06
C SER A 62 45.47 -2.75 -1.68
N PRO A 63 45.80 -3.93 -2.23
CA PRO A 63 44.88 -4.69 -3.08
C PRO A 63 43.59 -5.09 -2.36
N GLU A 64 43.65 -5.38 -1.06
CA GLU A 64 42.47 -5.72 -0.25
C GLU A 64 41.48 -4.55 -0.14
N ASN A 65 41.98 -3.34 0.12
CA ASN A 65 41.14 -2.14 0.21
C ASN A 65 40.47 -1.85 -1.13
N HIS A 66 41.22 -1.91 -2.23
CA HIS A 66 40.66 -1.62 -3.55
C HIS A 66 39.72 -2.72 -4.03
N MET A 67 39.91 -3.97 -3.59
CA MET A 67 38.93 -5.03 -3.82
C MET A 67 37.61 -4.76 -3.11
N HIS A 68 37.68 -4.34 -1.85
CA HIS A 68 36.49 -3.94 -1.11
C HIS A 68 35.76 -2.79 -1.83
N GLU A 69 36.49 -1.75 -2.26
CA GLU A 69 35.90 -0.63 -3.01
C GLU A 69 35.25 -1.04 -4.33
N LEU A 70 35.82 -2.01 -5.06
CA LEU A 70 35.22 -2.55 -6.28
C LEU A 70 33.91 -3.28 -5.99
N ILE A 71 33.85 -4.06 -4.91
CA ILE A 71 32.64 -4.78 -4.48
C ILE A 71 31.57 -3.79 -4.02
N THR A 72 31.93 -2.83 -3.18
CA THR A 72 31.02 -1.78 -2.71
C THR A 72 30.42 -1.01 -3.88
N THR A 73 31.24 -0.60 -4.85
CA THR A 73 30.75 0.13 -6.04
C THR A 73 29.82 -0.73 -6.91
N LEU A 74 30.09 -2.04 -7.02
CA LEU A 74 29.20 -3.00 -7.68
C LEU A 74 27.85 -3.12 -6.97
N GLU A 75 27.87 -3.27 -5.64
CA GLU A 75 26.66 -3.40 -4.81
C GLU A 75 25.79 -2.13 -4.88
N MET A 76 26.41 -0.95 -4.80
CA MET A 76 25.71 0.32 -5.01
C MET A 76 25.05 0.38 -6.40
N GLY A 77 25.73 -0.11 -7.44
CA GLY A 77 25.18 -0.18 -8.79
C GLY A 77 23.99 -1.14 -8.91
N ILE A 78 24.04 -2.28 -8.23
CA ILE A 78 22.93 -3.25 -8.15
C ILE A 78 21.72 -2.63 -7.46
N GLU A 79 21.92 -2.03 -6.27
CA GLU A 79 20.83 -1.46 -5.49
C GLU A 79 20.17 -0.25 -6.19
N GLN A 80 20.95 0.60 -6.86
CA GLN A 80 20.38 1.68 -7.68
C GLN A 80 19.49 1.12 -8.80
N LEU A 81 19.94 0.08 -9.52
CA LEU A 81 19.14 -0.50 -10.60
C LEU A 81 17.89 -1.20 -10.10
N LYS A 82 17.93 -1.85 -8.93
CA LYS A 82 16.74 -2.41 -8.27
C LYS A 82 15.74 -1.30 -7.96
N HIS A 83 16.19 -0.23 -7.30
CA HIS A 83 15.34 0.91 -6.97
C HIS A 83 14.77 1.58 -8.24
N GLU A 84 15.58 1.79 -9.28
CA GLU A 84 15.09 2.38 -10.54
C GLU A 84 14.02 1.51 -11.21
N LEU A 85 14.23 0.18 -11.25
CA LEU A 85 13.26 -0.76 -11.82
C LEU A 85 11.99 -0.92 -10.96
N GLU A 86 12.10 -0.76 -9.64
CA GLU A 86 10.96 -0.69 -8.71
C GLU A 86 10.20 0.64 -8.84
N SER A 87 10.91 1.75 -9.12
CA SER A 87 10.30 3.08 -9.34
C SER A 87 9.71 3.27 -10.74
N GLU A 88 10.19 2.54 -11.74
CA GLU A 88 9.66 2.47 -13.11
C GLU A 88 8.51 1.46 -13.24
N ALA A 89 8.28 0.61 -12.22
CA ALA A 89 7.01 -0.08 -12.10
C ALA A 89 5.90 0.98 -11.96
N PRO A 90 4.69 0.74 -12.50
CA PRO A 90 3.59 1.67 -12.33
C PRO A 90 3.46 2.00 -10.86
N ILE A 91 3.67 3.28 -10.52
CA ILE A 91 3.41 3.79 -9.17
C ILE A 91 1.90 3.64 -8.98
N GLU A 92 1.47 2.52 -8.42
CA GLU A 92 0.21 2.52 -7.71
C GLU A 92 0.36 3.55 -6.59
N PRO A 93 -0.56 4.53 -6.49
CA PRO A 93 -0.47 5.54 -5.45
C PRO A 93 -0.39 4.84 -4.10
N ILE A 94 0.73 5.01 -3.39
CA ILE A 94 0.88 4.56 -2.01
C ILE A 94 -0.07 5.41 -1.16
N LYS A 95 -1.32 4.96 -1.06
CA LYS A 95 -2.13 5.17 0.15
C LYS A 95 -1.31 4.54 1.27
N LEU A 96 -1.11 5.26 2.38
CA LEU A 96 -0.59 4.70 3.62
C LEU A 96 -1.61 3.68 4.16
N SER A 97 -1.68 2.50 3.56
CA SER A 97 -2.54 1.40 3.97
C SER A 97 -1.73 0.12 3.95
N SER A 98 -1.62 -0.48 5.13
CA SER A 98 -1.08 -1.81 5.40
C SER A 98 -1.52 -2.86 4.36
N PRO A 99 -0.79 -3.98 4.18
CA PRO A 99 -1.22 -5.09 3.33
C PRO A 99 -2.59 -5.58 3.85
N LEU A 100 -3.66 -5.19 3.14
CA LEU A 100 -5.06 -5.22 3.60
C LEU A 100 -5.27 -4.67 5.02
N GLY A 101 -5.12 -3.35 5.20
CA GLY A 101 -5.65 -2.69 6.40
C GLY A 101 -7.15 -2.99 6.61
N ASP A 102 -7.56 -3.04 7.87
CA ASP A 102 -8.97 -3.18 8.24
C ASP A 102 -9.83 -2.12 7.55
N TYR A 103 -11.06 -2.48 7.17
CA TYR A 103 -12.00 -1.54 6.55
C TYR A 103 -12.48 -0.49 7.56
N VAL A 104 -12.69 -0.91 8.80
CA VAL A 104 -12.93 -0.07 9.98
C VAL A 104 -11.77 -0.27 10.94
N HIS A 105 -11.08 0.80 11.29
CA HIS A 105 -9.92 0.72 12.19
C HIS A 105 -10.30 0.11 13.55
N GLN A 106 -9.45 -0.78 14.09
CA GLN A 106 -9.72 -1.47 15.36
C GLN A 106 -9.97 -0.50 16.52
N ASP A 107 -9.27 0.62 16.56
CA ASP A 107 -9.47 1.61 17.62
C ASP A 107 -10.87 2.23 17.58
N ARG A 108 -11.47 2.40 16.39
CA ARG A 108 -12.86 2.84 16.27
C ARG A 108 -13.83 1.81 16.84
N ILE A 109 -13.60 0.52 16.57
CA ILE A 109 -14.42 -0.57 17.11
C ILE A 109 -14.29 -0.63 18.64
N LYS A 110 -13.07 -0.44 19.18
CA LYS A 110 -12.84 -0.38 20.63
C LYS A 110 -13.60 0.79 21.25
N GLU A 111 -13.49 2.00 20.69
CA GLU A 111 -14.23 3.17 21.16
C GLU A 111 -15.73 2.90 21.21
N LEU A 112 -16.32 2.39 20.13
CA LEU A 112 -17.75 2.01 20.08
C LEU A 112 -18.12 0.97 21.15
N THR A 113 -17.24 0.00 21.42
CA THR A 113 -17.47 -1.05 22.42
C THR A 113 -17.41 -0.51 23.85
N THR A 114 -16.63 0.56 24.09
CA THR A 114 -16.50 1.17 25.42
C THR A 114 -17.64 2.13 25.79
N ILE A 115 -18.45 2.55 24.81
CA ILE A 115 -19.57 3.46 25.05
C ILE A 115 -20.63 2.76 25.90
N SER A 116 -21.03 3.40 26.99
CA SER A 116 -22.16 3.01 27.81
C SER A 116 -23.30 4.01 27.60
N SER A 117 -24.21 3.70 26.67
CA SER A 117 -25.39 4.52 26.39
C SER A 117 -26.65 3.89 26.98
N SER A 118 -27.52 4.69 27.60
CA SER A 118 -28.86 4.25 28.03
C SER A 118 -29.87 4.24 26.89
N ASP A 119 -29.60 5.00 25.84
CA ASP A 119 -30.59 5.32 24.80
C ASP A 119 -30.42 4.42 23.57
N PHE A 120 -29.20 3.94 23.30
CA PHE A 120 -28.88 3.15 22.13
C PHE A 120 -28.04 1.90 22.44
N ASP A 121 -28.47 0.76 21.92
CA ASP A 121 -27.69 -0.47 21.89
C ASP A 121 -26.84 -0.55 20.61
N LEU A 122 -25.52 -0.47 20.77
CA LEU A 122 -24.56 -0.48 19.66
C LEU A 122 -24.15 -1.88 19.20
N THR A 123 -24.67 -2.95 19.81
CA THR A 123 -24.29 -4.34 19.50
C THR A 123 -24.35 -4.64 18.00
N LYS A 124 -25.43 -4.19 17.34
CA LYS A 124 -25.62 -4.41 15.90
C LYS A 124 -24.63 -3.61 15.05
N LEU A 125 -24.40 -2.33 15.38
CA LEU A 125 -23.43 -1.49 14.67
C LEU A 125 -22.01 -2.05 14.80
N ILE A 126 -21.61 -2.46 16.00
CA ILE A 126 -20.31 -3.09 16.27
C ILE A 126 -20.18 -4.39 15.47
N LYS A 127 -21.24 -5.21 15.40
CA LYS A 127 -21.22 -6.43 14.60
C LYS A 127 -21.03 -6.14 13.11
N PHE A 128 -21.71 -5.13 12.55
CA PHE A 128 -21.49 -4.70 11.17
C PHE A 128 -20.05 -4.24 10.91
N CYS A 129 -19.42 -3.51 11.83
CA CYS A 129 -18.04 -3.07 11.69
C CYS A 129 -17.06 -4.26 11.64
N ASN A 130 -17.27 -5.26 12.51
CA ASN A 130 -16.45 -6.48 12.50
C ASN A 130 -16.67 -7.29 11.21
N GLU A 131 -17.91 -7.45 10.75
CA GLU A 131 -18.22 -8.15 9.50
C GLU A 131 -17.66 -7.43 8.26
N LEU A 132 -17.54 -6.10 8.30
CA LEU A 132 -16.83 -5.34 7.26
C LEU A 132 -15.34 -5.69 7.20
N ASN A 133 -14.69 -5.80 8.36
CA ASN A 133 -13.28 -6.21 8.44
C ASN A 133 -13.09 -7.65 7.96
N ASP A 134 -13.95 -8.57 8.39
CA ASP A 134 -13.94 -9.95 7.91
C ASP A 134 -14.16 -10.02 6.39
N SER A 135 -15.10 -9.23 5.88
CA SER A 135 -15.38 -9.15 4.44
C SER A 135 -14.19 -8.59 3.66
N ARG A 136 -13.50 -7.59 4.21
CA ARG A 136 -12.30 -7.00 3.62
C ARG A 136 -11.14 -7.98 3.57
N ALA A 137 -10.91 -8.74 4.63
CA ALA A 137 -9.84 -9.73 4.73
C ALA A 137 -10.04 -10.93 3.78
N ASN A 138 -11.29 -11.22 3.41
CA ASN A 138 -11.66 -12.32 2.51
C ASN A 138 -12.03 -11.86 1.10
N ASP A 139 -11.81 -10.59 0.75
CA ASP A 139 -12.19 -9.99 -0.53
C ASP A 139 -13.69 -10.21 -0.92
N ASN A 140 -14.58 -10.22 0.08
CA ASN A 140 -16.03 -10.33 -0.09
C ASN A 140 -16.63 -8.98 -0.52
N VAL A 141 -16.33 -8.52 -1.74
CA VAL A 141 -16.65 -7.17 -2.25
C VAL A 141 -18.15 -6.83 -2.17
N PHE A 142 -19.02 -7.79 -2.48
CA PHE A 142 -20.47 -7.58 -2.37
C PHE A 142 -20.91 -7.36 -0.92
N SER A 143 -20.38 -8.15 0.01
CA SER A 143 -20.69 -8.00 1.44
C SER A 143 -20.27 -6.63 1.95
N ILE A 144 -19.11 -6.12 1.53
CA ILE A 144 -18.62 -4.79 1.92
C ILE A 144 -19.64 -3.70 1.59
N ILE A 145 -20.10 -3.63 0.34
CA ILE A 145 -21.03 -2.57 -0.06
C ILE A 145 -22.42 -2.74 0.55
N MET A 146 -22.88 -3.98 0.75
CA MET A 146 -24.15 -4.28 1.40
C MET A 146 -24.13 -3.91 2.89
N LEU A 147 -23.01 -4.15 3.58
CA LEU A 147 -22.82 -3.76 4.98
C LEU A 147 -22.69 -2.24 5.13
N CYS A 148 -21.98 -1.55 4.24
CA CYS A 148 -21.96 -0.08 4.20
C CYS A 148 -23.39 0.48 4.10
N ARG A 149 -24.21 -0.09 3.21
CA ARG A 149 -25.62 0.29 3.08
C ARG A 149 -26.43 0.00 4.35
N ALA A 150 -26.22 -1.17 4.97
CA ALA A 150 -26.88 -1.52 6.21
C ALA A 150 -26.53 -0.57 7.37
N ILE A 151 -25.28 -0.12 7.45
CA ILE A 151 -24.84 0.85 8.47
C ILE A 151 -25.54 2.20 8.27
N ILE A 152 -25.53 2.77 7.07
CA ILE A 152 -26.14 4.09 6.84
C ILE A 152 -27.67 4.08 7.05
N ASP A 153 -28.33 2.94 6.86
CA ASP A 153 -29.76 2.79 7.16
C ASP A 153 -30.03 2.56 8.66
N HIS A 154 -29.03 2.10 9.41
CA HIS A 154 -29.16 1.77 10.83
C HIS A 154 -28.91 2.96 11.76
N VAL A 155 -27.93 3.81 11.47
CA VAL A 155 -27.45 4.86 12.38
C VAL A 155 -28.27 6.16 12.50
N PRO A 156 -29.21 6.54 11.60
CA PRO A 156 -29.90 7.83 11.68
C PRO A 156 -30.50 8.19 13.06
N PRO A 157 -31.08 7.26 13.84
CA PRO A 157 -31.63 7.58 15.16
C PRO A 157 -30.61 8.16 16.15
N VAL A 158 -29.32 7.82 16.04
CA VAL A 158 -28.25 8.40 16.87
C VAL A 158 -28.11 9.91 16.64
N PHE A 159 -28.49 10.38 15.46
CA PHE A 159 -28.47 11.79 15.08
C PHE A 159 -29.83 12.49 15.28
N GLY A 160 -30.80 11.81 15.89
CA GLY A 160 -32.15 12.35 16.13
C GLY A 160 -33.01 12.50 14.86
N VAL A 161 -32.68 11.76 13.79
CA VAL A 161 -33.36 11.84 12.47
C VAL A 161 -33.76 10.45 11.97
N ASN A 162 -34.65 10.40 10.97
CA ASN A 162 -35.28 9.14 10.57
C ASN A 162 -34.54 8.39 9.45
N ASN A 163 -33.72 9.10 8.68
CA ASN A 163 -33.04 8.54 7.51
C ASN A 163 -31.70 9.23 7.28
N PHE A 164 -30.84 8.58 6.48
CA PHE A 164 -29.49 9.07 6.24
C PHE A 164 -29.43 10.33 5.36
N ASN A 165 -30.47 10.60 4.55
CA ASN A 165 -30.55 11.87 3.82
C ASN A 165 -30.65 13.06 4.79
N GLU A 166 -31.38 12.91 5.89
CA GLU A 166 -31.47 13.93 6.94
C GLU A 166 -30.14 14.09 7.68
N VAL A 167 -29.39 13.00 7.92
CA VAL A 167 -28.02 13.08 8.49
C VAL A 167 -27.12 13.91 7.57
N ALA A 168 -27.13 13.63 6.26
CA ALA A 168 -26.26 14.31 5.31
C ALA A 168 -26.59 15.82 5.13
N ASN A 169 -27.86 16.20 5.23
CA ASN A 169 -28.32 17.57 4.93
C ASN A 169 -28.59 18.42 6.18
N ASN A 170 -29.29 17.86 7.16
CA ASN A 170 -29.92 18.60 8.25
C ASN A 170 -29.11 18.59 9.53
N TYR A 171 -28.25 17.58 9.74
CA TYR A 171 -27.39 17.51 10.93
C TYR A 171 -26.50 18.76 11.07
N SER A 172 -26.32 19.25 12.30
CA SER A 172 -25.61 20.50 12.62
C SER A 172 -24.08 20.42 12.48
N GLY A 173 -23.55 19.37 11.85
CA GLY A 173 -22.12 19.15 11.69
C GLY A 173 -21.41 20.15 10.77
N THR A 174 -20.08 20.06 10.72
CA THR A 174 -19.24 20.92 9.88
C THR A 174 -19.53 20.75 8.39
N SER A 175 -19.17 21.75 7.57
CA SER A 175 -19.32 21.65 6.11
C SER A 175 -18.60 20.42 5.51
N SER A 176 -17.44 20.06 6.07
CA SER A 176 -16.68 18.89 5.64
C SER A 176 -17.38 17.58 5.98
N PHE A 177 -17.95 17.48 7.20
CA PHE A 177 -18.77 16.32 7.58
C PHE A 177 -19.95 16.13 6.63
N LYS A 178 -20.70 17.20 6.34
CA LYS A 178 -21.83 17.13 5.40
C LYS A 178 -21.43 16.66 4.01
N LYS A 179 -20.28 17.10 3.49
CA LYS A 179 -19.76 16.65 2.20
C LYS A 179 -19.40 15.16 2.20
N SER A 180 -18.74 14.69 3.27
CA SER A 180 -18.41 13.28 3.46
C SER A 180 -19.67 12.41 3.56
N MET A 181 -20.64 12.81 4.38
CA MET A 181 -21.92 12.11 4.49
C MET A 181 -22.74 12.16 3.20
N GLY A 182 -22.67 13.26 2.45
CA GLY A 182 -23.28 13.38 1.13
C GLY A 182 -22.70 12.37 0.14
N HIS A 183 -21.36 12.25 0.10
CA HIS A 183 -20.68 11.26 -0.74
C HIS A 183 -21.03 9.83 -0.32
N LEU A 184 -20.91 9.51 0.97
CA LEU A 184 -21.26 8.22 1.53
C LEU A 184 -22.73 7.86 1.21
N ASN A 185 -23.65 8.80 1.43
CA ASN A 185 -25.07 8.59 1.21
C ASN A 185 -25.44 8.34 -0.25
N ILE A 186 -24.88 9.11 -1.19
CA ILE A 186 -25.28 9.04 -2.60
C ILE A 186 -24.54 7.88 -3.29
N SER A 187 -23.21 7.88 -3.22
CA SER A 187 -22.38 6.93 -3.97
C SER A 187 -22.55 5.52 -3.45
N SER A 188 -22.42 5.28 -2.14
CA SER A 188 -22.47 3.91 -1.60
C SER A 188 -23.85 3.27 -1.77
N ARG A 189 -24.92 4.06 -1.59
CA ARG A 189 -26.32 3.65 -1.80
C ARG A 189 -26.57 3.23 -3.25
N ASN A 190 -26.16 4.06 -4.21
CA ASN A 190 -26.37 3.76 -5.63
C ASN A 190 -25.62 2.48 -6.06
N ILE A 191 -24.38 2.31 -5.58
CA ILE A 191 -23.57 1.13 -5.90
C ILE A 191 -24.16 -0.12 -5.22
N ALA A 192 -24.58 -0.02 -3.95
CA ALA A 192 -25.27 -1.10 -3.25
C ALA A 192 -26.56 -1.52 -3.97
N ASP A 193 -27.41 -0.54 -4.31
CA ASP A 193 -28.70 -0.79 -4.98
C ASP A 193 -28.51 -1.40 -6.37
N GLN A 194 -27.47 -0.98 -7.10
CA GLN A 194 -27.12 -1.60 -8.37
C GLN A 194 -26.84 -3.11 -8.19
N HIS A 195 -26.06 -3.49 -7.17
CA HIS A 195 -25.70 -4.88 -6.94
C HIS A 195 -26.79 -5.71 -6.23
N LEU A 196 -27.69 -5.08 -5.48
CA LEU A 196 -28.82 -5.75 -4.82
C LEU A 196 -30.01 -6.00 -5.76
N HIS A 197 -30.25 -5.10 -6.73
CA HIS A 197 -31.47 -5.13 -7.53
C HIS A 197 -31.26 -5.57 -9.00
N THR A 198 -30.01 -5.60 -9.48
CA THR A 198 -29.75 -6.04 -10.85
C THR A 198 -29.95 -7.55 -10.98
N HIS A 199 -30.76 -7.95 -11.96
CA HIS A 199 -30.95 -9.37 -12.31
C HIS A 199 -29.78 -9.91 -13.12
N ILE A 200 -29.57 -11.24 -13.08
CA ILE A 200 -28.51 -11.92 -13.83
C ILE A 200 -28.54 -11.61 -15.33
N ARG A 201 -27.36 -11.31 -15.90
CA ARG A 201 -27.16 -11.02 -17.32
C ARG A 201 -26.33 -12.10 -18.02
N ASN A 202 -26.24 -12.02 -19.34
CA ASN A 202 -25.43 -12.91 -20.18
C ASN A 202 -23.91 -12.72 -19.99
N SER A 203 -23.49 -11.55 -19.51
CA SER A 203 -22.13 -11.22 -19.14
C SER A 203 -22.16 -10.27 -17.96
N GLU A 204 -21.31 -10.52 -16.97
CA GLU A 204 -21.21 -9.72 -15.75
C GLU A 204 -19.79 -9.21 -15.56
N THR A 205 -19.68 -8.06 -14.90
CA THR A 205 -18.42 -7.53 -14.39
C THR A 205 -18.59 -7.35 -12.88
N LEU A 206 -17.72 -8.01 -12.11
CA LEU A 206 -17.77 -7.91 -10.66
C LEU A 206 -17.21 -6.56 -10.19
N PRO A 207 -17.74 -5.99 -9.10
CA PRO A 207 -17.17 -4.79 -8.54
C PRO A 207 -15.75 -5.07 -8.05
N THR A 208 -14.88 -4.06 -8.13
CA THR A 208 -13.59 -4.07 -7.47
C THR A 208 -13.67 -3.37 -6.13
N LEU A 209 -12.69 -3.58 -5.25
CA LEU A 209 -12.57 -2.85 -3.98
C LEU A 209 -12.59 -1.34 -4.18
N THR A 210 -11.98 -0.82 -5.25
CA THR A 210 -11.99 0.60 -5.58
C THR A 210 -13.40 1.18 -5.72
N GLN A 211 -14.36 0.39 -6.20
CA GLN A 211 -15.74 0.84 -6.37
C GLN A 211 -16.53 0.83 -5.06
N VAL A 212 -16.10 0.07 -4.06
CA VAL A 212 -16.84 -0.13 -2.80
C VAL A 212 -16.10 0.39 -1.57
N ASP A 213 -14.90 0.95 -1.73
CA ASP A 213 -14.10 1.50 -0.62
C ASP A 213 -14.61 2.89 -0.20
N PHE A 214 -15.48 2.88 0.80
CA PHE A 214 -15.97 4.06 1.52
C PHE A 214 -15.40 4.16 2.94
N SER A 215 -14.29 3.47 3.23
CA SER A 215 -13.71 3.37 4.58
C SER A 215 -13.46 4.75 5.23
N ASN A 216 -12.94 5.71 4.46
CA ASN A 216 -12.67 7.07 4.94
C ASN A 216 -13.95 7.79 5.40
N ASP A 217 -15.00 7.81 4.59
CA ASP A 217 -16.25 8.48 4.95
C ASP A 217 -16.98 7.74 6.08
N LEU A 218 -16.86 6.41 6.11
CA LEU A 218 -17.42 5.61 7.17
C LEU A 218 -16.72 5.87 8.51
N ASP A 219 -15.39 6.02 8.54
CA ASP A 219 -14.69 6.38 9.78
C ASP A 219 -15.09 7.78 10.28
N VAL A 220 -15.29 8.74 9.38
CA VAL A 220 -15.84 10.07 9.73
C VAL A 220 -17.22 9.92 10.39
N LEU A 221 -18.11 9.10 9.83
CA LEU A 221 -19.43 8.83 10.39
C LEU A 221 -19.34 8.18 11.79
N LEU A 222 -18.54 7.12 11.92
CA LEU A 222 -18.38 6.39 13.17
C LEU A 222 -17.72 7.27 14.25
N SER A 223 -16.78 8.13 13.87
CA SER A 223 -16.17 9.08 14.80
C SER A 223 -17.18 10.06 15.41
N GLU A 224 -18.15 10.50 14.61
CA GLU A 224 -19.17 11.42 15.06
C GLU A 224 -20.21 10.71 15.95
N ILE A 225 -20.52 9.44 15.66
CA ILE A 225 -21.33 8.59 16.56
C ILE A 225 -20.64 8.43 17.90
N VAL A 226 -19.33 8.14 17.91
CA VAL A 226 -18.55 8.04 19.15
C VAL A 226 -18.60 9.35 19.94
N ARG A 227 -18.46 10.50 19.27
CA ARG A 227 -18.57 11.81 19.92
C ARG A 227 -19.95 12.04 20.55
N LEU A 228 -21.01 11.82 19.78
CA LEU A 228 -22.40 12.07 20.22
C LEU A 228 -22.84 11.23 21.41
N LEU A 229 -22.31 10.01 21.54
CA LEU A 229 -22.72 9.08 22.59
C LEU A 229 -21.81 9.11 23.84
N ASN A 230 -20.72 9.88 23.80
CA ASN A 230 -19.86 10.14 24.95
C ASN A 230 -20.11 11.52 25.60
N GLU A 231 -20.95 12.36 24.99
CA GLU A 231 -21.45 13.63 25.53
C GLU A 231 -22.72 13.42 26.36
#